data_AF-A0A7X7JQ47-F1
#
_entry.id   AF-A0A7X7JQ47-F1
#
_cell.length_a   1.000
_cell.length_b   1.000
_cell.length_c   1.000
_cell.angle_alpha   90.00
_cell.angle_beta   90.00
_cell.angle_gamma   90.00
#
_symmetry.space_group_name_H-M   'P 1'
#
loop_
_entity.id
_entity.type
_entity.pdbx_description
1 polymer ?
#
loop_
_entity_poly.entity_id
_entity_poly.type
_entity_poly.pdbx_seq_one_letter_code
_entity_poly.pdbx_strand_id
1 'polypeptide(L)'
;GAVFGPLAAAASAGKIYELDAAGFESALGNAGTRAGALMSAQYKSMVKRMHHGMAAQAGLHGAALAAAGFVGIERVVEQEYGGMASTMLGEAAGEADLAALSRDLGEQWAMMDIGIKRHACLIMLHSTIDALIEQRPRIDVDEVDRIVIQVSKSVSKRTNWRLEPPGSPLGAQMNLAYAAAIALLDGAVYVDQFSPAAIARPAVWRLMDRIEVVHSEAVDALGTDRRFVTFVDIMLKDGSSTQVVTVPPQDREFSGQEVIDKYRGLVGGLIDTQRMVEIEDLVLRGGAGEGTSALADLLYAPVPPALDLAGPSS
;
A
#
# COMPACT_ATOMS: atom_id res chain seq x y z
N GLY A 1 -6.00 7.40 -3.26
CA GLY A 1 -7.08 6.70 -2.54
C GLY A 1 -8.31 7.58 -2.41
N ALA A 2 -8.35 8.45 -1.40
CA ALA A 2 -9.55 9.23 -1.07
C ALA A 2 -10.04 10.21 -2.15
N VAL A 3 -9.18 10.64 -3.06
CA VAL A 3 -9.54 11.57 -4.14
C VAL A 3 -10.12 10.83 -5.36
N PHE A 4 -9.39 9.86 -5.90
CA PHE A 4 -9.80 9.15 -7.13
C PHE A 4 -10.71 7.93 -6.85
N GLY A 5 -10.63 7.38 -5.64
CA GLY A 5 -11.38 6.19 -5.23
C GLY A 5 -12.90 6.32 -5.30
N PRO A 6 -13.51 7.47 -4.92
CA PRO A 6 -14.96 7.68 -5.08
C PRO A 6 -15.43 7.49 -6.52
N LEU A 7 -14.70 8.05 -7.50
CA LEU A 7 -15.04 7.91 -8.93
C LEU A 7 -14.93 6.46 -9.40
N ALA A 8 -13.82 5.79 -9.07
CA ALA A 8 -13.62 4.39 -9.44
C ALA A 8 -14.67 3.45 -8.82
N ALA A 9 -15.03 3.70 -7.54
CA ALA A 9 -16.08 2.97 -6.85
C ALA A 9 -17.48 3.26 -7.42
N ALA A 10 -17.77 4.51 -7.80
CA ALA A 10 -19.02 4.86 -8.47
C ALA A 10 -19.13 4.22 -9.85
N ALA A 11 -18.05 4.17 -10.64
CA ALA A 11 -18.03 3.47 -11.92
C ALA A 11 -18.27 1.96 -11.75
N SER A 12 -17.63 1.34 -10.75
CA SER A 12 -17.82 -0.09 -10.46
C SER A 12 -19.25 -0.40 -10.01
N ALA A 13 -19.78 0.39 -9.06
CA ALA A 13 -21.14 0.24 -8.55
C ALA A 13 -22.20 0.59 -9.62
N GLY A 14 -21.95 1.59 -10.45
CA GLY A 14 -22.82 1.97 -11.55
C GLY A 14 -22.98 0.84 -12.57
N LYS A 15 -21.93 0.03 -12.79
CA LYS A 15 -22.04 -1.16 -13.62
C LYS A 15 -22.95 -2.24 -12.98
N ILE A 16 -22.90 -2.40 -11.66
CA ILE A 16 -23.77 -3.32 -10.91
C ILE A 16 -25.24 -2.85 -10.95
N TYR A 17 -25.46 -1.54 -10.86
CA TYR A 17 -26.79 -0.92 -11.00
C TYR A 17 -27.28 -0.80 -12.45
N GLU A 18 -26.49 -1.27 -13.43
CA GLU A 18 -26.81 -1.20 -14.86
C GLU A 18 -27.16 0.21 -15.34
N LEU A 19 -26.44 1.23 -14.82
CA LEU A 19 -26.67 2.62 -15.19
C LEU A 19 -26.38 2.86 -16.68
N ASP A 20 -27.18 3.73 -17.29
CA ASP A 20 -26.88 4.30 -18.60
C ASP A 20 -25.87 5.46 -18.49
N ALA A 21 -25.57 6.12 -19.61
CA ALA A 21 -24.58 7.20 -19.65
C ALA A 21 -24.93 8.37 -18.70
N ALA A 22 -26.20 8.78 -18.64
CA ALA A 22 -26.65 9.86 -17.77
C ALA A 22 -26.61 9.44 -16.29
N GLY A 23 -26.96 8.19 -16.00
CA GLY A 23 -26.80 7.58 -14.69
C GLY A 23 -25.34 7.54 -14.24
N PHE A 24 -24.40 7.18 -15.11
CA PHE A 24 -22.97 7.22 -14.82
C PHE A 24 -22.46 8.64 -14.55
N GLU A 25 -22.87 9.63 -15.34
CA GLU A 25 -22.52 11.04 -15.09
C GLU A 25 -22.99 11.48 -13.70
N SER A 26 -24.25 11.20 -13.36
CA SER A 26 -24.79 11.50 -12.04
C SER A 26 -24.07 10.75 -10.92
N ALA A 27 -23.75 9.46 -11.11
CA ALA A 27 -23.06 8.66 -10.12
C ALA A 27 -21.65 9.20 -9.82
N LEU A 28 -20.91 9.57 -10.87
CA LEU A 28 -19.59 10.18 -10.76
C LEU A 28 -19.69 11.56 -10.09
N GLY A 29 -20.68 12.37 -10.43
CA GLY A 29 -20.93 13.67 -9.78
C GLY A 29 -21.25 13.56 -8.29
N ASN A 30 -22.16 12.65 -7.92
CA ASN A 30 -22.55 12.39 -6.54
C ASN A 30 -21.39 11.87 -5.69
N ALA A 31 -20.51 11.05 -6.26
CA ALA A 31 -19.33 10.52 -5.57
C ALA A 31 -18.17 11.52 -5.52
N GLY A 32 -17.93 12.25 -6.62
CA GLY A 32 -16.81 13.18 -6.79
C GLY A 32 -16.83 14.33 -5.79
N THR A 33 -18.01 14.87 -5.47
CA THR A 33 -18.14 15.92 -4.44
C THR A 33 -17.77 15.46 -3.03
N ARG A 34 -17.68 14.15 -2.79
CA ARG A 34 -17.25 13.53 -1.52
C ARG A 34 -15.79 13.09 -1.55
N ALA A 35 -15.05 13.43 -2.60
CA ALA A 35 -13.63 13.12 -2.73
C ALA A 35 -12.77 14.07 -1.90
N GLY A 36 -11.84 13.50 -1.11
CA GLY A 36 -10.90 14.28 -0.33
C GLY A 36 -10.40 13.58 0.92
N ALA A 37 -9.17 13.90 1.31
CA ALA A 37 -8.58 13.54 2.59
C ALA A 37 -7.32 14.37 2.86
N LEU A 38 -6.87 14.41 4.12
CA LEU A 38 -5.66 15.11 4.51
C LEU A 38 -4.44 14.17 4.54
N MET A 39 -3.32 14.62 3.97
CA MET A 39 -2.06 13.86 3.97
C MET A 39 -1.41 13.74 5.36
N SER A 40 -1.76 14.61 6.32
CA SER A 40 -1.33 14.49 7.72
C SER A 40 -1.74 13.17 8.37
N ALA A 41 -2.69 12.44 7.78
CA ALA A 41 -3.07 11.08 8.16
C ALA A 41 -1.90 10.08 8.21
N GLN A 42 -0.78 10.37 7.54
CA GLN A 42 0.41 9.52 7.52
C GLN A 42 1.21 9.52 8.83
N TYR A 43 0.91 10.41 9.77
CA TYR A 43 1.58 10.50 11.07
C TYR A 43 0.86 9.66 12.14
N LYS A 44 0.56 10.24 13.32
CA LYS A 44 0.02 9.52 14.49
C LYS A 44 -1.51 9.39 14.44
N SER A 45 -2.06 8.69 13.46
CA SER A 45 -3.51 8.47 13.37
C SER A 45 -3.90 7.15 12.69
N MET A 46 -5.09 6.63 13.00
CA MET A 46 -5.66 5.48 12.28
C MET A 46 -6.42 5.88 11.01
N VAL A 47 -6.66 7.19 10.80
CA VAL A 47 -7.57 7.71 9.76
C VAL A 47 -7.16 7.32 8.34
N LYS A 48 -5.86 7.11 8.09
CA LYS A 48 -5.36 6.64 6.80
C LYS A 48 -6.00 5.33 6.35
N ARG A 49 -6.32 4.43 7.28
CA ARG A 49 -6.98 3.14 7.01
C ARG A 49 -8.42 3.34 6.55
N MET A 50 -9.11 4.32 7.13
CA MET A 50 -10.50 4.66 6.83
C MET A 50 -10.68 5.34 5.46
N HIS A 51 -9.68 6.08 4.96
CA HIS A 51 -9.76 6.81 3.69
C HIS A 51 -10.21 5.97 2.50
N HIS A 52 -9.77 4.71 2.42
CA HIS A 52 -10.17 3.81 1.33
C HIS A 52 -11.60 3.30 1.49
N GLY A 53 -12.03 3.01 2.72
CA GLY A 53 -13.42 2.63 3.02
C GLY A 53 -14.41 3.77 2.76
N MET A 54 -14.06 5.00 3.16
CA MET A 54 -14.87 6.18 2.86
C MET A 54 -14.99 6.45 1.36
N ALA A 55 -13.92 6.24 0.60
CA ALA A 55 -13.96 6.36 -0.86
C ALA A 55 -14.90 5.32 -1.49
N ALA A 56 -14.81 4.06 -1.07
CA ALA A 56 -15.72 3.01 -1.53
C ALA A 56 -17.18 3.31 -1.18
N GLN A 57 -17.45 3.77 0.05
CA GLN A 57 -18.78 4.18 0.49
C GLN A 57 -19.32 5.35 -0.33
N ALA A 58 -18.49 6.35 -0.62
CA ALA A 58 -18.88 7.50 -1.42
C ALA A 58 -19.32 7.09 -2.83
N GLY A 59 -18.55 6.20 -3.48
CA GLY A 59 -18.89 5.68 -4.80
C GLY A 59 -20.16 4.84 -4.83
N LEU A 60 -20.28 3.89 -3.89
CA LEU A 60 -21.48 3.05 -3.77
C LEU A 60 -22.75 3.88 -3.56
N HIS A 61 -22.70 4.85 -2.65
CA HIS A 61 -23.82 5.76 -2.39
C HIS A 61 -24.12 6.63 -3.62
N GLY A 62 -23.09 7.14 -4.30
CA GLY A 62 -23.27 7.98 -5.48
C GLY A 62 -23.99 7.25 -6.62
N ALA A 63 -23.62 6.00 -6.87
CA ALA A 63 -24.29 5.14 -7.85
C ALA A 63 -25.72 4.78 -7.43
N ALA A 64 -25.95 4.46 -6.15
CA ALA A 64 -27.30 4.17 -5.65
C ALA A 64 -28.25 5.37 -5.76
N LEU A 65 -27.74 6.59 -5.50
CA LEU A 65 -28.49 7.83 -5.69
C LEU A 65 -28.85 8.04 -7.16
N ALA A 66 -27.87 7.87 -8.07
CA ALA A 66 -28.12 7.98 -9.50
C ALA A 66 -29.13 6.95 -10.01
N ALA A 67 -29.06 5.69 -9.53
CA ALA A 67 -30.03 4.65 -9.85
C ALA A 67 -31.46 5.01 -9.40
N ALA A 68 -31.59 5.80 -8.34
CA ALA A 68 -32.86 6.33 -7.86
C ALA A 68 -33.30 7.63 -8.57
N GLY A 69 -32.56 8.09 -9.59
CA GLY A 69 -32.86 9.31 -10.35
C GLY A 69 -32.33 10.60 -9.74
N PHE A 70 -31.47 10.53 -8.73
CA PHE A 70 -30.84 11.74 -8.16
C PHE A 70 -29.70 12.23 -9.06
N VAL A 71 -29.89 13.43 -9.60
CA VAL A 71 -28.95 14.07 -10.52
C VAL A 71 -27.71 14.55 -9.78
N GLY A 72 -26.54 14.09 -10.23
CA GLY A 72 -25.25 14.52 -9.70
C GLY A 72 -24.67 15.74 -10.40
N ILE A 73 -23.51 16.20 -9.94
CA ILE A 73 -22.78 17.30 -10.58
C ILE A 73 -22.33 16.85 -11.99
N GLU A 74 -22.89 17.46 -13.02
CA GLU A 74 -22.48 17.23 -14.41
C GLU A 74 -21.04 17.68 -14.63
N ARG A 75 -20.30 16.94 -15.47
CA ARG A 75 -18.88 17.23 -15.78
C ARG A 75 -17.99 17.43 -14.54
N VAL A 76 -18.27 16.73 -13.43
CA VAL A 76 -17.66 16.95 -12.10
C VAL A 76 -16.14 17.10 -12.09
N VAL A 77 -15.42 16.44 -13.00
CA VAL A 77 -13.96 16.55 -13.07
C VAL A 77 -13.52 17.86 -13.70
N GLU A 78 -14.18 18.28 -14.79
CA GLU A 78 -13.75 19.35 -15.69
C GLU A 78 -14.56 20.65 -15.58
N GLN A 79 -15.54 20.72 -14.68
CA GLN A 79 -16.23 21.97 -14.37
C GLN A 79 -15.21 23.07 -14.04
N GLU A 80 -15.33 24.20 -14.74
CA GLU A 80 -14.37 25.30 -14.70
C GLU A 80 -14.26 25.91 -13.30
N TYR A 81 -15.41 26.07 -12.63
CA TYR A 81 -15.49 26.55 -11.26
C TYR A 81 -16.01 25.45 -10.33
N GLY A 82 -15.17 25.02 -9.38
CA GLY A 82 -15.54 24.06 -8.35
C GLY A 82 -15.53 22.59 -8.79
N GLY A 83 -15.13 22.29 -10.03
CA GLY A 83 -14.84 20.92 -10.46
C GLY A 83 -13.61 20.34 -9.76
N MET A 84 -13.45 19.02 -9.80
CA MET A 84 -12.35 18.35 -9.12
C MET A 84 -10.98 18.81 -9.64
N ALA A 85 -10.79 18.95 -10.96
CA ALA A 85 -9.53 19.43 -11.52
C ALA A 85 -9.22 20.86 -11.04
N SER A 86 -10.17 21.79 -11.21
CA SER A 86 -10.00 23.19 -10.78
C SER A 86 -9.67 23.33 -9.29
N THR A 87 -10.27 22.50 -8.44
CA THR A 87 -10.17 22.62 -6.99
C THR A 87 -8.96 21.88 -6.41
N MET A 88 -8.60 20.72 -6.96
CA MET A 88 -7.57 19.85 -6.40
C MET A 88 -6.19 20.06 -7.02
N LEU A 89 -6.12 20.54 -8.27
CA LEU A 89 -4.86 20.85 -8.94
C LEU A 89 -4.42 22.30 -8.75
N GLY A 90 -5.34 23.18 -8.33
CA GLY A 90 -5.05 24.60 -8.14
C GLY A 90 -4.53 25.25 -9.42
N GLU A 91 -3.41 25.96 -9.33
CA GLU A 91 -2.80 26.65 -10.48
C GLU A 91 -2.43 25.69 -11.63
N ALA A 92 -2.16 24.41 -11.33
CA ALA A 92 -1.84 23.39 -12.33
C ALA A 92 -3.07 22.86 -13.09
N ALA A 93 -4.30 23.30 -12.76
CA ALA A 93 -5.51 22.84 -13.42
C ALA A 93 -5.50 23.11 -14.93
N GLY A 94 -4.91 24.24 -15.36
CA GLY A 94 -4.81 24.60 -16.78
C GLY A 94 -3.84 23.73 -17.59
N GLU A 95 -2.98 22.97 -16.92
CA GLU A 95 -2.02 22.04 -17.54
C GLU A 95 -2.53 20.59 -17.56
N ALA A 96 -3.72 20.35 -16.99
CA ALA A 96 -4.28 19.01 -16.86
C ALA A 96 -4.72 18.44 -18.22
N ASP A 97 -4.18 17.28 -18.57
CA ASP A 97 -4.64 16.49 -19.71
C ASP A 97 -5.92 15.72 -19.35
N LEU A 98 -7.07 16.39 -19.43
CA LEU A 98 -8.37 15.77 -19.14
C LEU A 98 -8.72 14.64 -20.11
N ALA A 99 -8.19 14.68 -21.34
CA ALA A 99 -8.37 13.62 -22.32
C ALA A 99 -7.74 12.29 -21.85
N ALA A 100 -6.81 12.31 -20.89
CA ALA A 100 -6.27 11.10 -20.29
C ALA A 100 -7.32 10.24 -19.56
N LEU A 101 -8.46 10.82 -19.15
CA LEU A 101 -9.51 10.08 -18.45
C LEU A 101 -10.26 9.08 -19.35
N SER A 102 -10.32 9.35 -20.64
CA SER A 102 -11.06 8.56 -21.63
C SER A 102 -10.17 7.96 -22.72
N ARG A 103 -8.88 8.30 -22.72
CA ARG A 103 -7.87 7.73 -23.63
C ARG A 103 -7.84 6.21 -23.51
N ASP A 104 -7.85 5.54 -24.65
CA ASP A 104 -7.68 4.09 -24.80
C ASP A 104 -8.66 3.22 -23.97
N LEU A 105 -9.83 3.77 -23.60
CA LEU A 105 -10.88 3.00 -22.93
C LEU A 105 -11.31 1.80 -23.77
N GLY A 106 -11.30 0.61 -23.15
CA GLY A 106 -11.61 -0.66 -23.82
C GLY A 106 -10.41 -1.31 -24.50
N GLU A 107 -9.30 -0.59 -24.68
CA GLU A 107 -8.05 -1.11 -25.25
C GLU A 107 -6.98 -1.33 -24.18
N GLN A 108 -6.78 -0.34 -23.29
CA GLN A 108 -5.83 -0.43 -22.19
C GLN A 108 -6.55 -0.64 -20.86
N TRP A 109 -6.10 -1.65 -20.12
CA TRP A 109 -6.63 -2.00 -18.81
C TRP A 109 -5.56 -1.75 -17.75
N ALA A 110 -5.58 -0.55 -17.15
CA ALA A 110 -4.60 -0.14 -16.12
C ALA A 110 -4.51 -1.08 -14.91
N MET A 111 -5.51 -1.94 -14.70
CA MET A 111 -5.47 -3.02 -13.69
C MET A 111 -4.33 -4.01 -13.95
N MET A 112 -3.96 -4.23 -15.21
CA MET A 112 -2.88 -5.15 -15.61
C MET A 112 -1.49 -4.64 -15.22
N ASP A 113 -1.37 -3.34 -14.93
CA ASP A 113 -0.11 -2.68 -14.55
C ASP A 113 0.01 -2.46 -13.03
N ILE A 114 -0.92 -3.00 -12.23
CA ILE A 114 -0.90 -2.86 -10.77
C ILE A 114 0.06 -3.89 -10.15
N GLY A 115 1.10 -3.40 -9.48
CA GLY A 115 1.98 -4.24 -8.67
C GLY A 115 1.39 -4.64 -7.32
N ILE A 116 1.66 -5.87 -6.88
CA ILE A 116 1.30 -6.36 -5.55
C ILE A 116 2.49 -6.15 -4.60
N LYS A 117 2.23 -5.57 -3.42
CA LYS A 117 3.25 -5.41 -2.37
C LYS A 117 3.66 -6.75 -1.79
N ARG A 118 4.95 -7.08 -1.74
CA ARG A 118 5.45 -8.28 -1.03
C ARG A 118 5.32 -8.10 0.49
N HIS A 119 5.86 -6.98 0.99
CA HIS A 119 5.90 -6.66 2.41
C HIS A 119 4.74 -5.77 2.88
N ALA A 120 4.33 -5.91 4.15
CA ALA A 120 3.19 -5.21 4.75
C ALA A 120 3.50 -3.75 5.15
N CYS A 121 4.23 -3.02 4.31
CA CYS A 121 4.76 -1.69 4.58
C CYS A 121 4.68 -0.74 3.38
N LEU A 122 5.27 0.45 3.50
CA LEU A 122 5.43 1.40 2.39
C LEU A 122 6.31 0.78 1.28
N ILE A 123 5.90 0.94 0.01
CA ILE A 123 6.60 0.34 -1.16
C ILE A 123 8.06 0.80 -1.27
N MET A 124 8.36 2.01 -0.80
CA MET A 124 9.69 2.62 -0.82
C MET A 124 10.72 1.85 0.01
N LEU A 125 10.27 0.95 0.90
CA LEU A 125 11.14 0.18 1.78
C LEU A 125 11.49 -1.20 1.17
N HIS A 126 10.78 -1.63 0.13
CA HIS A 126 10.78 -3.04 -0.31
C HIS A 126 12.14 -3.48 -0.84
N SER A 127 12.82 -2.66 -1.65
CA SER A 127 14.14 -3.01 -2.20
C SER A 127 15.17 -3.26 -1.11
N THR A 128 15.16 -2.45 -0.04
CA THR A 128 16.04 -2.63 1.12
C THR A 128 15.69 -3.89 1.90
N ILE A 129 14.40 -4.13 2.15
CA ILE A 129 13.93 -5.31 2.88
C ILE A 129 14.37 -6.58 2.14
N ASP A 130 14.08 -6.65 0.84
CA ASP A 130 14.43 -7.77 -0.02
C ASP A 130 15.93 -8.09 0.04
N ALA A 131 16.78 -7.07 -0.13
CA ALA A 131 18.22 -7.23 -0.07
C ALA A 131 18.72 -7.71 1.30
N LEU A 132 18.16 -7.18 2.39
CA LEU A 132 18.55 -7.57 3.73
C LEU A 132 18.08 -8.98 4.11
N ILE A 133 16.89 -9.41 3.66
CA ILE A 133 16.43 -10.79 3.82
C ILE A 133 17.38 -11.74 3.07
N GLU A 134 17.82 -11.38 1.87
CA GLU A 134 18.77 -12.19 1.08
C GLU A 134 20.17 -12.28 1.72
N GLN A 135 20.65 -11.21 2.36
CA GLN A 135 21.95 -11.23 3.05
C GLN A 135 21.89 -11.87 4.44
N ARG A 136 20.71 -11.90 5.07
CA ARG A 136 20.53 -12.39 6.44
C ARG A 136 21.23 -13.73 6.75
N PRO A 137 21.19 -14.78 5.89
CA PRO A 137 21.87 -16.04 6.19
C PRO A 137 23.39 -15.94 6.33
N ARG A 138 23.99 -14.82 5.90
CA ARG A 138 25.44 -14.58 5.91
C ARG A 138 25.86 -13.55 6.98
N ILE A 139 24.90 -12.97 7.69
CA ILE A 139 25.14 -11.90 8.65
C ILE A 139 24.74 -12.37 10.03
N ASP A 140 25.71 -12.39 10.94
CA ASP A 140 25.39 -12.37 12.37
C ASP A 140 25.03 -10.95 12.77
N VAL A 141 23.76 -10.75 13.16
CA VAL A 141 23.23 -9.44 13.54
C VAL A 141 23.94 -8.86 14.76
N ASP A 142 24.43 -9.71 15.66
CA ASP A 142 25.15 -9.25 16.84
C ASP A 142 26.53 -8.68 16.47
N GLU A 143 27.12 -9.11 15.35
CA GLU A 143 28.40 -8.64 14.81
C GLU A 143 28.29 -7.40 13.92
N VAL A 144 27.08 -6.91 13.65
CA VAL A 144 26.87 -5.66 12.89
C VAL A 144 27.37 -4.46 13.70
N ASP A 145 28.33 -3.72 13.15
CA ASP A 145 28.79 -2.45 13.71
C ASP A 145 27.90 -1.29 13.23
N ARG A 146 27.68 -1.20 11.91
CA ARG A 146 26.89 -0.14 11.29
C ARG A 146 26.31 -0.58 9.96
N ILE A 147 25.13 -0.06 9.64
CA ILE A 147 24.49 -0.19 8.33
C ILE A 147 24.21 1.21 7.79
N VAL A 148 24.67 1.50 6.57
CA VAL A 148 24.33 2.74 5.87
C VAL A 148 23.42 2.40 4.69
N ILE A 149 22.26 3.05 4.64
CA ILE A 149 21.22 2.83 3.64
C ILE A 149 21.07 4.13 2.83
N GLN A 150 21.61 4.11 1.63
CA GLN A 150 21.64 5.27 0.73
C GLN A 150 20.46 5.20 -0.24
N VAL A 151 19.60 6.21 -0.22
CA VAL A 151 18.33 6.24 -0.98
C VAL A 151 18.14 7.56 -1.74
N SER A 152 17.18 7.59 -2.66
CA SER A 152 16.79 8.83 -3.33
C SER A 152 16.24 9.86 -2.34
N LYS A 153 16.26 11.15 -2.74
CA LYS A 153 15.70 12.25 -1.94
C LYS A 153 14.23 12.01 -1.58
N SER A 154 13.48 11.43 -2.51
CA SER A 154 12.04 11.14 -2.37
C SER A 154 11.77 10.10 -1.28
N VAL A 155 12.63 9.08 -1.19
CA VAL A 155 12.54 8.03 -0.17
C VAL A 155 13.00 8.59 1.17
N SER A 156 14.19 9.18 1.25
CA SER A 156 14.73 9.75 2.50
C SER A 156 13.73 10.70 3.17
N LYS A 157 13.17 11.66 2.43
CA LYS A 157 12.18 12.62 2.97
C LYS A 157 10.93 11.96 3.56
N ARG A 158 10.57 10.76 3.11
CA ARG A 158 9.32 10.06 3.47
C ARG A 158 9.52 8.83 4.34
N THR A 159 10.75 8.50 4.72
CA THR A 159 11.03 7.28 5.50
C THR A 159 12.11 7.46 6.56
N ASN A 160 12.89 8.54 6.49
CA ASN A 160 14.03 8.83 7.37
C ASN A 160 13.67 9.87 8.44
N TRP A 161 12.79 9.49 9.36
CA TRP A 161 12.63 10.22 10.62
C TRP A 161 13.00 9.30 11.78
N ARG A 162 13.34 9.90 12.92
CA ARG A 162 13.54 9.15 14.15
C ARG A 162 12.20 8.59 14.64
N LEU A 163 12.07 7.27 14.69
CA LEU A 163 10.95 6.64 15.36
C LEU A 163 11.16 6.80 16.87
N GLU A 164 10.14 7.25 17.59
CA GLU A 164 10.22 7.46 19.04
C GLU A 164 9.54 6.31 19.79
N PRO A 165 10.14 5.79 20.89
CA PRO A 165 9.51 4.80 21.74
C PRO A 165 8.15 5.28 22.29
N PRO A 166 7.15 4.38 22.45
CA PRO A 166 7.21 2.94 22.17
C PRO A 166 7.05 2.59 20.68
N GLY A 167 6.97 3.58 19.79
CA GLY A 167 6.64 3.39 18.38
C GLY A 167 5.13 3.25 18.15
N SER A 168 4.74 3.08 16.89
CA SER A 168 3.36 2.69 16.51
C SER A 168 3.39 1.83 15.26
N PRO A 169 2.40 0.95 15.03
CA PRO A 169 2.35 0.13 13.82
C PRO A 169 2.45 0.95 12.53
N LEU A 170 1.69 2.06 12.43
CA LEU A 170 1.74 2.91 11.24
C LEU A 170 3.10 3.60 11.07
N GLY A 171 3.70 4.09 12.17
CA GLY A 171 5.03 4.70 12.13
C GLY A 171 6.10 3.71 11.68
N ALA A 172 6.06 2.48 12.22
CA ALA A 172 6.95 1.39 11.86
C ALA A 172 6.81 0.97 10.39
N GLN A 173 5.58 0.85 9.87
CA GLN A 173 5.28 0.52 8.46
C GLN A 173 5.79 1.55 7.44
N MET A 174 6.15 2.75 7.89
CA MET A 174 6.65 3.82 7.03
C MET A 174 8.12 4.20 7.31
N ASN A 175 8.78 3.53 8.26
CA ASN A 175 10.15 3.86 8.68
C ASN A 175 11.16 2.86 8.13
N LEU A 176 12.19 3.36 7.44
CA LEU A 176 13.15 2.50 6.75
C LEU A 176 14.13 1.81 7.70
N ALA A 177 14.60 2.50 8.74
CA ALA A 177 15.49 1.90 9.73
C ALA A 177 14.81 0.74 10.48
N TYR A 178 13.53 0.93 10.86
CA TYR A 178 12.73 -0.13 11.45
C TYR A 178 12.60 -1.34 10.52
N ALA A 179 12.15 -1.12 9.29
CA ALA A 179 11.94 -2.19 8.31
C ALA A 179 13.24 -2.96 7.99
N ALA A 180 14.37 -2.25 7.92
CA ALA A 180 15.69 -2.86 7.75
C ALA A 180 16.08 -3.73 8.96
N ALA A 181 15.84 -3.24 10.18
CA ALA A 181 16.16 -3.99 11.40
C ALA A 181 15.37 -5.31 11.48
N ILE A 182 14.05 -5.28 11.27
CA ILE A 182 13.22 -6.51 11.32
C ILE A 182 13.49 -7.46 10.16
N ALA A 183 13.88 -6.95 8.98
CA ALA A 183 14.30 -7.78 7.86
C ALA A 183 15.52 -8.64 8.22
N LEU A 184 16.52 -8.06 8.89
CA LEU A 184 17.69 -8.80 9.36
C LEU A 184 17.41 -9.68 10.58
N LEU A 185 16.64 -9.21 11.55
CA LEU A 185 16.35 -9.97 12.77
C LEU A 185 15.46 -11.18 12.48
N ASP A 186 14.34 -10.96 11.78
CA ASP A 186 13.28 -11.96 11.65
C ASP A 186 13.28 -12.64 10.27
N GLY A 187 13.89 -12.02 9.25
CA GLY A 187 13.79 -12.51 7.87
C GLY A 187 12.40 -12.30 7.25
N ALA A 188 11.55 -11.50 7.89
CA ALA A 188 10.15 -11.29 7.50
C ALA A 188 9.71 -9.85 7.82
N VAL A 189 8.88 -9.26 6.95
CA VAL A 189 8.29 -7.92 7.13
C VAL A 189 6.79 -7.96 6.84
N TYR A 190 6.09 -8.74 7.68
CA TYR A 190 4.65 -9.00 7.57
C TYR A 190 3.88 -8.43 8.78
N VAL A 191 2.59 -8.77 8.87
CA VAL A 191 1.64 -8.22 9.84
C VAL A 191 2.16 -8.32 11.28
N ASP A 192 2.69 -9.48 11.66
CA ASP A 192 3.15 -9.77 13.02
C ASP A 192 4.31 -8.89 13.47
N GLN A 193 5.24 -8.58 12.55
CA GLN A 193 6.38 -7.72 12.84
C GLN A 193 5.95 -6.29 13.14
N PHE A 194 4.75 -5.85 12.76
CA PHE A 194 4.23 -4.52 13.10
C PHE A 194 3.35 -4.49 14.36
N SER A 195 3.27 -5.60 15.11
CA SER A 195 2.58 -5.62 16.41
C SER A 195 3.29 -4.73 17.45
N PRO A 196 2.56 -4.15 18.43
CA PRO A 196 3.18 -3.39 19.51
C PRO A 196 4.29 -4.15 20.25
N ALA A 197 4.09 -5.45 20.49
CA ALA A 197 5.08 -6.32 21.12
C ALA A 197 6.34 -6.50 20.26
N ALA A 198 6.19 -6.73 18.96
CA ALA A 198 7.32 -6.87 18.04
C ALA A 198 8.12 -5.55 17.93
N ILE A 199 7.44 -4.41 17.88
CA ILE A 199 8.04 -3.08 17.87
C ILE A 199 8.79 -2.80 19.17
N ALA A 200 8.25 -3.21 20.32
CA ALA A 200 8.86 -2.95 21.62
C ALA A 200 10.13 -3.78 21.92
N ARG A 201 10.48 -4.78 21.09
CA ARG A 201 11.64 -5.65 21.32
C ARG A 201 12.94 -4.83 21.41
N PRO A 202 13.71 -4.92 22.52
CA PRO A 202 14.95 -4.16 22.67
C PRO A 202 15.99 -4.39 21.58
N ALA A 203 16.03 -5.61 21.00
CA ALA A 203 16.94 -5.93 19.89
C ALA A 203 16.68 -5.08 18.64
N VAL A 204 15.41 -4.76 18.35
CA VAL A 204 15.03 -3.92 17.20
C VAL A 204 15.59 -2.52 17.38
N TRP A 205 15.36 -1.90 18.55
CA TRP A 205 15.85 -0.55 18.85
C TRP A 205 17.39 -0.47 18.84
N ARG A 206 18.08 -1.45 19.44
CA ARG A 206 19.55 -1.51 19.40
C ARG A 206 20.12 -1.61 17.99
N LEU A 207 19.48 -2.36 17.10
CA LEU A 207 19.91 -2.47 15.72
C LEU A 207 19.58 -1.21 14.93
N MET A 208 18.41 -0.60 15.17
CA MET A 208 18.04 0.68 14.57
C MET A 208 19.04 1.79 14.89
N ASP A 209 19.60 1.82 16.11
CA ASP A 209 20.63 2.80 16.50
C ASP A 209 21.93 2.65 15.68
N ARG A 210 22.14 1.50 15.02
CA ARG A 210 23.28 1.23 14.13
C ARG A 210 22.93 1.41 12.64
N ILE A 211 21.67 1.72 12.32
CA ILE A 211 21.20 1.92 10.94
C ILE A 211 21.08 3.42 10.68
N GLU A 212 21.84 3.89 9.70
CA GLU A 212 21.74 5.25 9.20
C GLU A 212 21.12 5.25 7.80
N VAL A 213 20.07 6.04 7.61
CA VAL A 213 19.49 6.28 6.29
C VAL A 213 19.97 7.64 5.80
N VAL A 214 20.53 7.68 4.60
CA VAL A 214 21.05 8.91 4.00
C VAL A 214 20.49 9.12 2.61
N HIS A 215 20.31 10.39 2.23
CA HIS A 215 20.05 10.74 0.84
C HIS A 215 21.35 10.65 0.05
N SER A 216 21.31 10.00 -1.12
CA SER A 216 22.43 9.92 -2.05
C SER A 216 22.07 10.49 -3.42
N GLU A 217 22.85 11.48 -3.87
CA GLU A 217 22.73 12.05 -5.22
C GLU A 217 23.03 11.02 -6.31
N ALA A 218 23.87 10.03 -6.03
CA ALA A 218 24.14 8.93 -6.95
C ALA A 218 22.89 8.09 -7.23
N VAL A 219 22.02 7.91 -6.24
CA VAL A 219 20.72 7.22 -6.43
C VAL A 219 19.75 8.11 -7.22
N ASP A 220 19.71 9.41 -6.95
CA ASP A 220 18.87 10.35 -7.72
C ASP A 220 19.29 10.41 -9.20
N ALA A 221 20.59 10.32 -9.48
CA ALA A 221 21.15 10.33 -10.83
C ALA A 221 20.73 9.11 -11.69
N LEU A 222 20.20 8.04 -11.07
CA LEU A 222 19.66 6.89 -11.79
C LEU A 222 18.30 7.19 -12.46
N GLY A 223 17.66 8.32 -12.12
CA GLY A 223 16.41 8.76 -12.71
C GLY A 223 15.15 8.31 -11.96
N THR A 224 14.01 8.88 -12.34
CA THR A 224 12.73 8.75 -11.63
C THR A 224 12.22 7.31 -11.56
N ASP A 225 12.47 6.50 -12.58
CA ASP A 225 12.05 5.09 -12.62
C ASP A 225 12.91 4.19 -11.74
N ARG A 226 14.12 4.66 -11.38
CA ARG A 226 15.05 3.97 -10.49
C ARG A 226 15.06 4.53 -9.08
N ARG A 227 14.14 5.43 -8.73
CA ARG A 227 14.09 6.12 -7.43
C ARG A 227 13.97 5.21 -6.19
N PHE A 228 13.65 3.93 -6.37
CA PHE A 228 13.56 2.93 -5.32
C PHE A 228 14.78 1.99 -5.26
N VAL A 229 15.78 2.19 -6.12
CA VAL A 229 17.11 1.59 -5.93
C VAL A 229 17.69 2.13 -4.63
N THR A 230 18.39 1.27 -3.91
CA THR A 230 19.05 1.57 -2.64
C THR A 230 20.45 1.00 -2.69
N PHE A 231 21.43 1.71 -2.14
CA PHE A 231 22.74 1.14 -1.84
C PHE A 231 22.80 0.85 -0.35
N VAL A 232 23.13 -0.38 0.01
CA VAL A 232 23.19 -0.84 1.41
C VAL A 232 24.61 -1.26 1.70
N ASP A 233 25.25 -0.55 2.62
CA ASP A 233 26.56 -0.88 3.15
C ASP A 233 26.39 -1.48 4.55
N ILE A 234 26.88 -2.70 4.75
CA ILE A 234 26.82 -3.41 6.03
C ILE A 234 28.25 -3.61 6.50
N MET A 235 28.59 -3.02 7.64
CA MET A 235 29.91 -3.11 8.27
C MET A 235 29.82 -3.95 9.54
N LEU A 236 30.71 -4.92 9.68
CA LEU A 236 30.83 -5.77 10.85
C LEU A 236 31.93 -5.27 11.78
N LYS A 237 31.88 -5.68 13.05
CA LYS A 237 32.83 -5.28 14.10
C LYS A 237 34.25 -5.75 13.85
N ASP A 238 34.44 -6.81 13.07
CA ASP A 238 35.75 -7.32 12.66
C ASP A 238 36.40 -6.48 11.54
N GLY A 239 35.70 -5.46 11.05
CA GLY A 239 36.14 -4.56 9.98
C GLY A 239 35.77 -5.04 8.57
N SER A 240 35.19 -6.23 8.42
CA SER A 240 34.67 -6.69 7.14
C SER A 240 33.38 -5.94 6.75
N SER A 241 33.09 -5.86 5.45
CA SER A 241 31.91 -5.18 4.96
C SER A 241 31.31 -5.85 3.72
N THR A 242 30.01 -5.63 3.52
CA THR A 242 29.26 -6.08 2.33
C THR A 242 28.49 -4.90 1.77
N GLN A 243 28.63 -4.66 0.47
CA GLN A 243 27.85 -3.66 -0.26
C GLN A 243 26.81 -4.36 -1.15
N VAL A 244 25.58 -3.85 -1.14
CA VAL A 244 24.49 -4.36 -1.96
C VAL A 244 23.84 -3.21 -2.70
N VAL A 245 23.72 -3.35 -4.02
CA VAL A 245 22.90 -2.47 -4.86
C VAL A 245 21.60 -3.19 -5.16
N THR A 246 20.47 -2.60 -4.77
CA THR A 246 19.17 -3.24 -4.90
C THR A 246 18.53 -2.98 -6.27
N VAL A 247 17.62 -3.85 -6.66
CA VAL A 247 16.69 -3.60 -7.78
C VAL A 247 15.40 -2.98 -7.24
N PRO A 248 14.75 -2.07 -7.98
CA PRO A 248 13.51 -1.47 -7.53
C PRO A 248 12.38 -2.52 -7.55
N PRO A 249 11.34 -2.37 -6.71
CA PRO A 249 10.39 -3.46 -6.47
C PRO A 249 9.59 -3.85 -7.71
N GLN A 250 9.37 -2.92 -8.65
CA GLN A 250 8.66 -3.18 -9.90
C GLN A 250 9.43 -4.08 -10.87
N ASP A 251 10.76 -4.19 -10.74
CA ASP A 251 11.57 -5.07 -11.59
C ASP A 251 11.57 -6.51 -11.07
N ARG A 252 11.04 -6.74 -9.86
CA ARG A 252 11.06 -8.04 -9.20
C ARG A 252 9.74 -8.76 -9.43
N GLU A 253 9.73 -9.72 -10.35
CA GLU A 253 8.55 -10.52 -10.69
C GLU A 253 7.94 -11.21 -9.46
N PHE A 254 6.68 -10.91 -9.16
CA PHE A 254 5.92 -11.53 -8.08
C PHE A 254 5.00 -12.59 -8.69
N SER A 255 5.46 -13.83 -8.70
CA SER A 255 4.81 -14.94 -9.38
C SER A 255 3.43 -15.24 -8.78
N GLY A 256 2.55 -15.86 -9.59
CA GLY A 256 1.23 -16.28 -9.14
C GLY A 256 1.27 -17.17 -7.90
N GLN A 257 2.26 -18.08 -7.81
CA GLN A 257 2.44 -18.93 -6.65
C GLN A 257 2.82 -18.13 -5.39
N GLU A 258 3.75 -17.19 -5.49
CA GLU A 258 4.12 -16.35 -4.34
C GLU A 258 2.94 -15.46 -3.89
N VAL A 259 2.06 -15.04 -4.81
CA VAL A 259 0.82 -14.31 -4.46
C VAL A 259 -0.15 -15.21 -3.70
N ILE A 260 -0.33 -16.45 -4.11
CA ILE A 260 -1.15 -17.46 -3.42
C ILE A 260 -0.56 -17.77 -2.04
N ASP A 261 0.75 -17.99 -1.94
CA ASP A 261 1.44 -18.25 -0.68
C ASP A 261 1.29 -17.08 0.29
N LYS A 262 1.38 -15.85 -0.23
CA LYS A 262 1.10 -14.64 0.55
C LYS A 262 -0.35 -14.61 1.02
N TYR A 263 -1.33 -14.92 0.15
CA TYR A 263 -2.74 -15.00 0.55
C TYR A 263 -2.92 -15.97 1.71
N ARG A 264 -2.42 -17.21 1.56
CA ARG A 264 -2.48 -18.24 2.59
C ARG A 264 -1.81 -17.81 3.89
N GLY A 265 -0.65 -17.17 3.82
CA GLY A 265 0.05 -16.62 4.97
C GLY A 265 -0.73 -15.51 5.70
N LEU A 266 -1.50 -14.68 4.97
CA LEU A 266 -2.31 -13.61 5.56
C LEU A 266 -3.58 -14.12 6.23
N VAL A 267 -4.15 -15.25 5.76
CA VAL A 267 -5.45 -15.75 6.23
C VAL A 267 -5.35 -17.00 7.10
N GLY A 268 -4.23 -17.71 7.10
CA GLY A 268 -4.09 -19.00 7.78
C GLY A 268 -4.30 -18.98 9.30
N GLY A 269 -4.15 -17.81 9.94
CA GLY A 269 -4.49 -17.62 11.37
C GLY A 269 -5.90 -17.08 11.62
N LEU A 270 -6.65 -16.77 10.56
CA LEU A 270 -7.96 -16.11 10.60
C LEU A 270 -9.12 -17.04 10.23
N ILE A 271 -8.86 -18.00 9.35
CA ILE A 271 -9.86 -18.93 8.83
C ILE A 271 -9.29 -20.35 8.79
N ASP A 272 -10.18 -21.34 8.81
CA ASP A 272 -9.77 -22.73 8.62
C ASP A 272 -9.29 -22.99 7.18
N THR A 273 -8.54 -24.09 7.01
CA THR A 273 -7.93 -24.46 5.73
C THR A 273 -8.96 -24.72 4.64
N GLN A 274 -10.14 -25.25 4.98
CA GLN A 274 -11.17 -25.54 4.00
C GLN A 274 -11.71 -24.23 3.42
N ARG A 275 -12.13 -23.29 4.27
CA ARG A 275 -12.62 -21.96 3.87
C ARG A 275 -11.58 -21.20 3.04
N MET A 276 -10.31 -21.29 3.42
CA MET A 276 -9.20 -20.68 2.67
C MET A 276 -9.09 -21.22 1.24
N VAL A 277 -9.09 -22.54 1.07
CA VAL A 277 -8.98 -23.18 -0.24
C VAL A 277 -10.21 -22.89 -1.10
N GLU A 278 -11.41 -22.89 -0.52
CA GLU A 278 -12.65 -22.57 -1.25
C GLU A 278 -12.64 -21.12 -1.78
N ILE A 279 -12.19 -20.15 -0.99
CA ILE A 279 -12.02 -18.76 -1.43
C ILE A 279 -10.97 -18.68 -2.56
N GLU A 280 -9.83 -19.34 -2.39
CA GLU A 280 -8.76 -19.40 -3.40
C GLU A 280 -9.29 -19.94 -4.74
N ASP A 281 -9.97 -21.09 -4.73
CA ASP A 281 -10.50 -21.74 -5.92
C ASP A 281 -11.57 -20.91 -6.63
N LEU A 282 -12.45 -20.22 -5.88
CA LEU A 282 -13.46 -19.34 -6.45
C LEU A 282 -12.85 -18.11 -7.13
N VAL A 283 -11.86 -17.49 -6.49
CA VAL A 283 -11.16 -16.31 -7.03
C VAL A 283 -10.35 -16.68 -8.27
N LEU A 284 -9.60 -17.79 -8.24
CA LEU A 284 -8.77 -18.23 -9.37
C LEU A 284 -9.60 -18.65 -10.59
N ARG A 285 -10.85 -19.10 -10.40
CA ARG A 285 -11.80 -19.37 -11.49
C ARG A 285 -12.53 -18.12 -11.98
N GLY A 286 -12.19 -16.94 -11.48
CA GLY A 286 -12.79 -15.66 -11.89
C GLY A 286 -14.28 -15.55 -11.56
N GLY A 287 -14.77 -16.30 -10.56
CA GLY A 287 -16.20 -16.35 -10.23
C GLY A 287 -17.07 -17.04 -11.28
N ALA A 288 -16.50 -17.85 -12.18
CA ALA A 288 -17.27 -18.65 -13.13
C ALA A 288 -17.98 -19.84 -12.44
N GLY A 289 -19.26 -20.06 -12.75
CA GLY A 289 -20.05 -21.23 -12.35
C GLY A 289 -20.90 -21.04 -11.10
N GLU A 290 -20.29 -20.69 -9.96
CA GLU A 290 -21.00 -20.37 -8.73
C GLU A 290 -21.16 -18.85 -8.62
N GLY A 291 -22.39 -18.38 -8.38
CA GLY A 291 -22.67 -16.95 -8.30
C GLY A 291 -21.78 -16.25 -7.27
N THR A 292 -21.53 -14.97 -7.46
CA THR A 292 -20.76 -14.10 -6.55
C THR A 292 -21.24 -14.14 -5.09
N SER A 293 -22.46 -14.63 -4.84
CA SER A 293 -23.01 -14.91 -3.51
C SER A 293 -22.21 -15.94 -2.72
N ALA A 294 -21.72 -17.02 -3.34
CA ALA A 294 -20.96 -18.05 -2.64
C ALA A 294 -19.64 -17.49 -2.08
N LEU A 295 -18.94 -16.69 -2.88
CA LEU A 295 -17.75 -15.96 -2.43
C LEU A 295 -18.10 -14.94 -1.34
N ALA A 296 -19.22 -14.23 -1.48
CA ALA A 296 -19.67 -13.27 -0.47
C ALA A 296 -19.95 -13.93 0.89
N ASP A 297 -20.60 -15.09 0.91
CA ASP A 297 -20.89 -15.84 2.14
C ASP A 297 -19.59 -16.30 2.83
N LEU A 298 -18.64 -16.82 2.05
CA LEU A 298 -17.31 -17.19 2.55
C LEU A 298 -16.52 -15.99 3.08
N LEU A 299 -16.69 -14.80 2.51
CA LEU A 299 -16.01 -13.58 2.99
C LEU A 299 -16.71 -12.94 4.19
N TYR A 300 -18.03 -13.10 4.31
CA TYR A 300 -18.84 -12.49 5.36
C TYR A 300 -18.74 -13.23 6.70
N ALA A 301 -18.44 -14.53 6.68
CA ALA A 301 -18.32 -15.32 7.91
C ALA A 301 -17.30 -14.70 8.89
N PRO A 302 -17.61 -14.64 10.20
CA PRO A 302 -16.74 -14.02 11.19
C PRO A 302 -15.32 -14.60 11.23
N VAL A 303 -14.37 -13.79 11.68
CA VAL A 303 -12.95 -14.15 11.91
C VAL A 303 -12.48 -13.52 13.22
N PRO A 304 -11.46 -14.09 13.90
CA PRO A 304 -10.81 -13.40 15.01
C PRO A 304 -10.09 -12.12 14.53
N PRO A 305 -9.73 -11.20 15.45
CA PRO A 305 -8.93 -10.04 15.10
C PRO A 305 -7.57 -10.44 14.49
N ALA A 306 -7.19 -9.80 13.37
CA ALA A 306 -5.92 -10.08 12.68
C ALA A 306 -4.67 -9.55 13.39
N LEU A 307 -4.85 -8.65 14.36
CA LEU A 307 -3.78 -8.13 15.19
C LEU A 307 -4.32 -8.01 16.61
N ASP A 308 -3.57 -8.50 17.58
CA ASP A 308 -3.79 -8.12 18.97
C ASP A 308 -3.25 -6.70 19.16
N LEU A 309 -4.16 -5.73 19.07
CA LEU A 309 -3.86 -4.32 19.30
C LEU A 309 -3.98 -3.94 20.78
N ALA A 310 -4.47 -4.85 21.63
CA ALA A 310 -4.28 -4.69 23.06
C ALA A 310 -2.78 -4.90 23.32
N GLY A 311 -2.11 -3.90 23.90
CA GLY A 311 -0.74 -4.08 24.36
C GLY A 311 -0.64 -5.23 25.37
N PRO A 312 0.56 -5.60 25.84
CA PRO A 312 0.70 -6.61 26.88
C PRO A 312 -0.24 -6.24 28.04
N SER A 313 -1.18 -7.15 28.36
CA SER A 313 -2.09 -7.01 29.48
C SER A 313 -1.27 -6.71 30.73
N SER A 314 -1.51 -5.54 31.31
CA SER A 314 -0.87 -5.04 32.54
C SER A 314 -1.06 -5.99 33.71
#